data_AF-A0A430RET9-F1
#
_entry.id   AF-A0A430RET9-F1
#
_cell.length_a   1.000
_cell.length_b   1.000
_cell.length_c   1.000
_cell.angle_alpha   90.00
_cell.angle_beta   90.00
_cell.angle_gamma   90.00
#
_symmetry.space_group_name_H-M   'P 1'
#
loop_
_entity.id
_entity.type
_entity.pdbx_description
1 polymer ?
#
loop_
_entity_poly.entity_id
_entity_poly.type
_entity_poly.pdbx_seq_one_letter_code
_entity_poly.pdbx_strand_id
1 'polypeptide(L)' 'MVALLPNTDGVPKARLSDRALEGLIRRHGAYVHPRLVEEGWVDLEDLEALGFVEVVELTPLPGERVLVPTPTAWRVVEVA' A
#
# COMPACT_ATOMS: atom_id res chain seq x y z
N MET A 1 9.07 -4.62 -4.18
CA MET A 1 7.75 -3.98 -4.32
C MET A 1 7.02 -4.07 -3.00
N VAL A 2 6.44 -2.99 -2.52
CA VAL A 2 5.45 -3.02 -1.42
C VAL A 2 4.05 -3.15 -1.98
N ALA A 3 3.16 -3.85 -1.29
CA ALA A 3 1.78 -4.03 -1.75
C ALA A 3 0.85 -3.07 -1.01
N LEU A 4 0.15 -2.21 -1.76
CA LEU A 4 -0.90 -1.33 -1.26
C LEU A 4 -2.26 -1.94 -1.58
N LEU A 5 -3.06 -2.22 -0.56
CA LEU A 5 -4.39 -2.82 -0.72
C LEU A 5 -5.48 -2.04 0.00
N PRO A 6 -6.72 -2.03 -0.53
CA PRO A 6 -7.88 -1.61 0.24
C PRO A 6 -8.10 -2.61 1.38
N ASN A 7 -8.70 -2.13 2.48
CA ASN A 7 -9.24 -2.89 3.60
C ASN A 7 -8.94 -4.42 3.58
N THR A 8 -7.87 -4.82 4.24
CA THR A 8 -7.42 -6.23 4.28
C THR A 8 -7.60 -6.79 5.68
N ASP A 9 -8.24 -7.97 5.77
CA ASP A 9 -8.36 -8.70 7.03
C ASP A 9 -6.99 -9.23 7.48
N GLY A 10 -6.66 -9.00 8.75
CA GLY A 10 -5.37 -9.40 9.28
C GLY A 10 -5.03 -8.75 10.59
N VAL A 11 -3.81 -9.00 11.07
CA VAL A 11 -3.31 -8.49 12.34
C VAL A 11 -2.49 -7.22 12.09
N PRO A 12 -2.90 -6.04 12.60
CA PRO A 12 -2.10 -4.82 12.48
C PRO A 12 -0.76 -4.99 13.21
N LYS A 13 0.35 -4.66 12.54
CA LYS A 13 1.70 -4.76 13.12
C LYS A 13 2.34 -3.40 13.37
N ALA A 14 2.08 -2.43 12.51
CA ALA A 14 2.67 -1.10 12.61
C ALA A 14 1.80 -0.02 11.96
N ARG A 15 2.02 1.22 12.37
CA ARG A 15 1.50 2.43 11.72
C ARG A 15 2.64 3.11 10.96
N LEU A 16 2.34 3.58 9.75
CA LEU A 16 3.26 4.33 8.91
C LEU A 16 2.69 5.72 8.62
N SER A 17 3.56 6.71 8.65
CA SER A 17 3.27 8.04 8.09
C SER A 17 3.41 8.01 6.57
N ASP A 18 2.83 9.00 5.90
CA ASP A 18 2.93 9.13 4.44
C ASP A 18 4.39 9.27 4.00
N ARG A 19 5.20 10.05 4.73
CA ARG A 19 6.65 10.14 4.48
C ARG A 19 7.37 8.79 4.58
N ALA A 20 6.97 7.93 5.52
CA ALA A 20 7.57 6.61 5.64
C ALA A 20 7.14 5.70 4.49
N LEU A 21 5.88 5.81 4.06
CA LEU A 21 5.37 5.13 2.87
C LEU A 21 6.14 5.55 1.61
N GLU A 22 6.25 6.85 1.35
CA GLU A 22 6.99 7.37 0.19
C GLU A 22 8.43 6.84 0.17
N GLY A 23 9.08 6.79 1.34
CA GLY A 23 10.43 6.22 1.46
C GLY A 23 10.50 4.73 1.17
N LEU A 24 9.43 3.96 1.37
CA LEU A 24 9.34 2.55 0.97
C LEU A 24 9.16 2.44 -0.54
N ILE A 25 8.25 3.22 -1.12
CA ILE A 25 7.97 3.21 -2.57
C ILE A 25 9.22 3.62 -3.36
N ARG A 26 9.91 4.70 -2.95
CA ARG A 26 11.18 5.13 -3.57
C ARG A 26 12.25 4.04 -3.57
N ARG A 27 12.28 3.18 -2.54
CA ARG A 27 13.32 2.15 -2.38
C ARG A 27 12.96 0.82 -3.05
N HIS A 28 11.68 0.48 -3.10
CA HIS A 28 11.25 -0.88 -3.43
C HIS A 28 10.23 -0.94 -4.57
N GLY A 29 9.69 0.20 -5.01
CA GLY A 29 8.50 0.29 -5.86
C GLY A 29 7.24 -0.21 -5.17
N ALA A 30 6.10 -0.09 -5.85
CA ALA A 30 4.79 -0.39 -5.30
C ALA A 30 3.88 -1.15 -6.27
N TYR A 31 3.22 -2.20 -5.77
CA TYR A 31 2.01 -2.73 -6.39
C TYR A 31 0.80 -2.05 -5.77
N VAL A 32 -0.06 -1.46 -6.60
CA VAL A 32 -1.23 -0.70 -6.17
C VAL A 32 -2.48 -1.44 -6.60
N HIS A 33 -3.32 -1.81 -5.64
CA HIS A 33 -4.63 -2.36 -5.95
C HIS A 33 -5.53 -1.30 -6.62
N PRO A 34 -6.20 -1.59 -7.76
CA PRO A 34 -6.97 -0.63 -8.54
C PRO A 34 -7.97 0.22 -7.73
N ARG A 35 -8.69 -0.43 -6.81
CA ARG A 35 -9.64 0.25 -5.90
C ARG A 35 -9.05 1.43 -5.13
N LEU A 36 -7.75 1.43 -4.80
CA LEU A 36 -7.14 2.56 -4.10
C LEU A 36 -7.07 3.82 -4.98
N VAL A 37 -6.94 3.64 -6.29
CA VAL A 37 -6.96 4.72 -7.27
C VAL A 37 -8.40 5.19 -7.47
N GLU A 38 -9.33 4.25 -7.68
CA GLU A 38 -10.75 4.55 -7.90
C GLU A 38 -11.40 5.28 -6.73
N GLU A 39 -11.06 4.90 -5.50
CA GLU A 39 -11.58 5.52 -4.27
C GLU A 39 -10.80 6.79 -3.87
N GLY A 40 -9.75 7.17 -4.62
CA GLY A 40 -8.98 8.39 -4.38
C GLY A 40 -8.06 8.34 -3.15
N TRP A 41 -7.67 7.14 -2.70
CA TRP A 41 -6.70 6.98 -1.61
C TRP A 41 -5.27 7.29 -2.04
N VAL A 42 -4.96 7.09 -3.33
CA VAL A 42 -3.65 7.37 -3.92
C VAL A 42 -3.82 8.06 -5.26
N ASP A 43 -2.90 8.96 -5.57
CA ASP A 43 -2.72 9.54 -6.89
C ASP A 43 -1.57 8.82 -7.61
N LEU A 44 -1.80 8.34 -8.84
CA LEU A 44 -0.79 7.56 -9.55
C LEU A 44 0.38 8.42 -10.04
N GLU A 45 0.14 9.67 -10.44
CA GLU A 45 1.20 10.57 -10.90
C GLU A 45 2.16 10.86 -9.74
N ASP A 46 1.61 11.11 -8.55
CA ASP A 46 2.40 11.29 -7.33
C ASP A 46 3.20 10.02 -6.98
N LEU A 47 2.60 8.83 -7.08
CA LEU A 47 3.30 7.58 -6.76
C LEU A 47 4.39 7.23 -7.78
N GLU A 48 4.13 7.43 -9.07
CA GLU A 48 5.10 7.19 -10.15
C GLU A 48 6.30 8.14 -10.07
N ALA A 49 6.09 9.37 -9.57
CA ALA A 49 7.18 10.30 -9.27
C ALA A 49 8.12 9.82 -8.14
N LEU A 50 7.67 8.87 -7.32
CA LEU A 50 8.47 8.28 -6.24
C LEU A 50 9.29 7.08 -6.73
N GLY A 51 8.79 6.28 -7.66
CA GLY A 51 9.49 5.08 -8.12
C GLY A 51 8.62 4.22 -9.03
N PHE A 52 9.05 2.97 -9.23
CA PHE A 52 8.29 2.03 -10.07
C PHE A 52 6.96 1.67 -9.39
N VAL A 53 5.86 1.90 -10.11
CA VAL A 53 4.50 1.61 -9.67
C VAL A 53 3.83 0.73 -10.72
N GLU A 54 3.11 -0.29 -10.26
CA GLU A 54 2.28 -1.12 -11.13
C GLU A 54 0.91 -1.31 -10.50
N VAL A 55 -0.14 -1.03 -11.27
CA VAL A 55 -1.53 -1.20 -10.85
C VAL A 55 -1.98 -2.61 -11.20
N VAL A 56 -2.29 -3.42 -10.20
CA VAL A 56 -2.60 -4.85 -10.37
C VAL A 56 -3.58 -5.33 -9.31
N GLU A 57 -4.52 -6.21 -9.70
CA GLU A 57 -5.44 -6.85 -8.76
C GLU A 57 -4.67 -7.87 -7.91
N LEU A 58 -4.35 -7.47 -6.68
CA LEU A 58 -3.56 -8.26 -5.74
C LEU A 58 -4.45 -9.13 -4.87
N THR A 59 -4.12 -10.41 -4.76
CA THR A 59 -4.65 -11.31 -3.72
C THR A 59 -3.48 -11.76 -2.85
N PRO A 60 -3.26 -11.14 -1.69
CA PRO A 60 -2.13 -11.48 -0.84
C PRO A 60 -2.36 -12.82 -0.15
N LEU A 61 -1.28 -13.54 0.12
CA LEU A 61 -1.31 -14.83 0.79
C LEU A 61 -1.31 -14.68 2.32
N PRO A 62 -1.84 -15.66 3.07
CA PRO A 62 -1.74 -15.66 4.54
C PRO A 62 -0.30 -15.48 5.03
N GLY A 63 -0.10 -14.59 5.99
CA GLY A 63 1.21 -14.22 6.54
C GLY A 63 1.96 -13.12 5.77
N GLU A 64 1.51 -12.69 4.60
CA GLU A 64 2.11 -11.57 3.89
C GLU A 64 1.86 -10.24 4.60
N ARG A 65 2.78 -9.29 4.43
CA ARG A 65 2.65 -7.94 4.98
C ARG A 65 2.29 -6.96 3.89
N VAL A 66 1.16 -6.30 4.08
CA VAL A 66 0.58 -5.35 3.13
C VAL A 66 0.35 -4.00 3.79
N LEU A 67 0.23 -2.97 2.97
CA LEU A 67 -0.02 -1.59 3.38
C LEU A 67 -1.47 -1.23 3.10
N VAL A 68 -2.21 -0.95 4.15
CA VAL A 68 -3.64 -0.62 4.07
C VAL A 68 -3.83 0.83 4.51
N PRO A 69 -4.53 1.66 3.73
CA PRO A 69 -4.80 3.02 4.13
C PRO A 69 -5.83 3.05 5.27
N THR A 70 -5.72 4.08 6.10
CA THR A 70 -6.70 4.43 7.12
C THR A 70 -6.97 5.93 7.01
N PRO A 71 -8.05 6.47 7.62
CA PRO A 71 -8.39 7.90 7.49
C PRO A 71 -7.30 8.89 7.92
N THR A 72 -6.25 8.45 8.65
CA THR A 72 -5.20 9.33 9.18
C THR A 72 -3.77 8.79 9.02
N ALA A 73 -3.58 7.66 8.33
CA ALA A 73 -2.28 6.98 8.22
C ALA A 73 -2.33 5.77 7.28
N TRP A 74 -1.18 5.14 7.11
CA TRP A 74 -1.06 3.78 6.58
C TRP A 74 -0.81 2.78 7.70
N ARG A 75 -1.27 1.53 7.52
CA ARG A 75 -0.98 0.43 8.44
C ARG A 75 -0.32 -0.72 7.71
N VAL A 76 0.66 -1.31 8.39
CA VAL A 76 1.19 -2.62 8.01
C VAL A 76 0.27 -3.67 8.62
N VAL A 77 -0.37 -4.46 7.78
CA VAL A 77 -1.26 -5.57 8.16
C VAL A 77 -0.59 -6.86 7.73
N GLU A 78 -0.50 -7.82 8.65
CA GLU A 78 -0.14 -9.20 8.32
C GLU A 78 -1.43 -9.96 8.03
N VAL A 79 -1.57 -10.45 6.81
CA VAL A 79 -2.78 -11.13 6.32
C VAL A 79 -3.03 -12.39 7.13
N ALA A 80 -4.30 -12.59 7.52
CA ALA A 80 -4.73 -13.74 8.33
C ALA A 80 -4.67 -15.07 7.57
#